data_AF-A0A3D4UFD6-F1
#
_entry.id   AF-A0A3D4UFD6-F1
#
_cell.length_a   1.000
_cell.length_b   1.000
_cell.length_c   1.000
_cell.angle_alpha   90.00
_cell.angle_beta   90.00
_cell.angle_gamma   90.00
#
_symmetry.space_group_name_H-M   'P 1'
#
loop_
_entity.id
_entity.type
_entity.pdbx_description
1 polymer ?
#
loop_
_entity_poly.entity_id
_entity_poly.type
_entity_poly.pdbx_seq_one_letter_code
_entity_poly.pdbx_strand_id
1 'polypeptide(L)'
;EPFAKQGINCIGVPKTIDNDLYGTDITFGFQTAVHVATEALDRVHSTAASHHRVMAVECMGRNAGWITLHAGLASGADVILIPEIEFDLDIICEQCIKRSQRGKRFTIIAVSEGAKPKGGEQIVDRIVE
;
A
#
# COMPACT_ATOMS: atom_id res chain seq x y z
N GLU A 1 30.88 -2.83 17.61
CA GLU A 1 29.82 -3.73 18.13
C GLU A 1 28.61 -2.91 18.52
N PRO A 2 27.37 -3.47 18.54
CA PRO A 2 26.20 -2.75 19.04
C PRO A 2 26.44 -2.20 20.45
N PHE A 3 25.95 -1.00 20.77
CA PHE A 3 26.14 -0.34 22.08
C PHE A 3 25.80 -1.23 23.27
N ALA A 4 24.76 -2.06 23.14
CA ALA A 4 24.39 -3.06 24.14
C ALA A 4 25.51 -4.05 24.48
N LYS A 5 26.29 -4.49 23.48
CA LYS A 5 27.43 -5.39 23.70
C LYS A 5 28.62 -4.70 24.38
N GLN A 6 28.65 -3.38 24.37
CA GLN A 6 29.67 -2.56 25.02
C GLN A 6 29.29 -2.18 26.46
N GLY A 7 28.23 -2.78 27.03
CA GLY A 7 27.79 -2.54 28.41
C GLY A 7 26.90 -1.31 28.59
N ILE A 8 26.42 -0.70 27.50
CA ILE A 8 25.46 0.40 27.56
C ILE A 8 24.04 -0.17 27.58
N ASN A 9 23.25 0.19 28.59
CA ASN A 9 21.83 -0.17 28.64
C ASN A 9 21.07 0.55 27.51
N CYS A 10 20.49 -0.22 26.59
CA CYS A 10 19.73 0.30 25.46
C CYS A 10 18.29 -0.23 25.47
N ILE A 11 17.33 0.62 25.09
CA ILE A 11 15.93 0.24 24.88
C ILE A 11 15.57 0.57 23.44
N GLY A 12 15.08 -0.42 22.69
CA GLY A 12 14.54 -0.23 21.35
C GLY A 12 13.09 0.21 21.40
N VAL A 13 12.73 1.21 20.60
CA VAL A 13 11.35 1.69 20.44
C VAL A 13 10.95 1.49 18.98
N PRO A 14 9.87 0.75 18.66
CA PRO A 14 9.55 0.34 17.30
C PRO A 14 8.91 1.48 16.48
N LYS A 15 9.75 2.33 15.88
CA LYS A 15 9.31 3.48 15.07
C LYS A 15 9.54 3.23 13.58
N THR A 16 8.45 3.01 12.86
CA THR A 16 8.38 2.96 11.40
C THR A 16 6.92 3.15 10.99
N ILE A 17 6.66 3.67 9.79
CA ILE A 17 5.30 3.71 9.26
C ILE A 17 4.89 2.37 8.63
N ASP A 18 5.85 1.54 8.21
CA ASP A 18 5.62 0.34 7.39
C ASP A 18 5.00 -0.82 8.17
N ASN A 19 5.02 -0.76 9.50
CA ASN A 19 4.53 -1.80 10.41
C ASN A 19 5.18 -3.18 10.21
N ASP A 20 6.49 -3.20 9.94
CA ASP A 20 7.26 -4.38 9.55
C ASP A 20 8.24 -4.88 10.64
N LEU A 21 8.09 -4.43 11.88
CA LEU A 21 8.96 -4.81 12.99
C LEU A 21 8.43 -6.02 13.76
N TYR A 22 9.27 -7.04 13.91
CA TYR A 22 8.96 -8.20 14.74
C TYR A 22 8.84 -7.83 16.22
N GLY A 23 7.88 -8.45 16.92
CA GLY A 23 7.69 -8.30 18.37
C GLY A 23 6.73 -7.18 18.79
N THR A 24 6.07 -6.54 17.84
CA THR A 24 4.93 -5.64 18.10
C THR A 24 3.89 -5.80 16.99
N ASP A 25 2.61 -5.64 17.32
CA ASP A 25 1.54 -5.64 16.32
C ASP A 25 1.44 -4.30 15.58
N ILE A 26 1.83 -3.22 16.26
CA ILE A 26 1.74 -1.84 15.77
C ILE A 26 3.06 -1.09 16.04
N THR A 27 3.56 -0.37 15.04
CA THR A 27 4.72 0.53 15.14
C THR A 27 4.31 2.00 15.20
N PHE A 28 5.15 2.83 15.81
CA PHE A 28 4.89 4.27 15.91
C PHE A 28 4.89 4.95 14.53
N GLY A 29 3.75 5.55 14.19
CA GLY A 29 3.52 6.25 12.93
C GLY A 29 2.64 5.50 11.94
N PHE A 30 2.43 4.18 12.13
CA PHE A 30 1.60 3.37 11.23
C PHE A 30 0.18 3.93 11.08
N GLN A 31 -0.52 4.19 12.19
CA GLN A 31 -1.90 4.69 12.15
C GLN A 31 -2.01 6.06 11.48
N THR A 32 -1.04 6.94 11.69
CA THR A 32 -0.99 8.25 11.01
C THR A 32 -0.80 8.07 9.50
N ALA A 33 0.09 7.17 9.07
CA ALA A 33 0.29 6.87 7.66
C ALA A 33 -0.96 6.27 7.00
N VAL A 34 -1.63 5.32 7.67
CA VAL A 34 -2.91 4.75 7.21
C VAL A 34 -3.96 5.83 7.06
N HIS A 35 -4.09 6.74 8.03
CA HIS A 35 -5.06 7.84 7.96
C HIS A 35 -4.82 8.74 6.76
N VAL A 36 -3.57 9.19 6.55
CA VAL A 36 -3.19 10.04 5.42
C VAL A 36 -3.43 9.34 4.08
N ALA A 37 -3.03 8.07 3.96
CA ALA A 37 -3.25 7.28 2.75
C ALA A 37 -4.75 7.07 2.46
N THR A 38 -5.55 6.83 3.49
CA THR A 38 -7.01 6.69 3.37
C THR A 38 -7.64 7.99 2.86
N GLU A 39 -7.28 9.14 3.44
CA GLU A 39 -7.78 10.44 2.98
C GLU A 39 -7.38 10.72 1.52
N ALA A 40 -6.14 10.39 1.14
CA ALA A 40 -5.67 10.57 -0.23
C ALA A 40 -6.49 9.71 -1.21
N LEU A 41 -6.68 8.43 -0.91
CA LEU A 41 -7.51 7.52 -1.72
C LEU A 41 -8.95 7.99 -1.83
N ASP A 42 -9.56 8.46 -0.73
CA ASP A 42 -10.94 8.96 -0.72
C ASP A 42 -11.11 10.22 -1.58
N ARG A 43 -10.14 11.14 -1.55
CA ARG A 43 -10.13 12.31 -2.44
C ARG A 43 -10.04 11.89 -3.91
N VAL A 44 -9.21 10.89 -4.22
CA VAL A 44 -9.09 10.34 -5.58
C VAL A 44 -10.39 9.64 -6.01
N HIS A 45 -11.10 9.01 -5.10
CA HIS A 45 -12.38 8.33 -5.37
C HIS A 45 -13.41 9.29 -6.00
N SER A 46 -13.52 10.51 -5.47
CA SER A 46 -14.47 11.53 -5.98
C SER A 46 -14.19 11.94 -7.44
N THR A 47 -12.92 12.09 -7.81
CA THR A 47 -12.53 12.46 -9.19
C THR A 47 -12.65 11.29 -10.15
N ALA A 48 -12.29 10.08 -9.72
CA ALA A 48 -12.46 8.87 -10.52
C ALA A 48 -13.93 8.62 -10.87
N ALA A 49 -14.83 8.78 -9.89
CA ALA A 49 -16.26 8.60 -10.09
C ALA A 49 -16.85 9.63 -11.06
N SER A 50 -16.43 10.89 -10.97
CA SER A 50 -16.93 11.99 -11.81
C SER A 50 -16.53 11.85 -13.28
N HIS A 51 -15.34 11.28 -13.56
CA HIS A 51 -14.80 11.18 -14.91
C HIS A 51 -14.76 9.75 -15.47
N HIS A 52 -15.33 8.77 -14.77
CA HIS A 52 -15.34 7.36 -15.18
C HIS A 52 -13.93 6.80 -15.46
N ARG A 53 -13.01 7.01 -14.51
CA ARG A 53 -11.59 6.65 -14.69
C ARG A 53 -11.20 5.45 -13.84
N VAL A 54 -10.24 4.68 -14.36
CA VAL A 54 -9.41 3.80 -13.53
C VAL A 54 -8.25 4.63 -13.02
N MET A 55 -8.05 4.68 -11.70
CA MET A 55 -6.96 5.42 -11.08
C MET A 55 -6.19 4.49 -10.14
N ALA A 56 -4.87 4.46 -10.30
CA ALA A 56 -3.97 3.79 -9.38
C ALA A 56 -3.32 4.82 -8.46
N VAL A 57 -3.24 4.50 -7.17
CA VAL A 57 -2.61 5.33 -6.14
C VAL A 57 -1.56 4.50 -5.43
N GLU A 58 -0.31 4.92 -5.55
CA GLU A 58 0.82 4.30 -4.88
C GLU A 58 0.90 4.74 -3.41
N CYS A 59 1.15 3.79 -2.52
CA CYS A 59 1.33 3.97 -1.09
C CYS A 59 2.70 3.43 -0.66
N MET A 60 3.30 4.07 0.33
CA MET A 60 4.53 3.57 0.97
C MET A 60 4.29 2.24 1.69
N GLY A 61 5.38 1.57 2.08
CA GLY A 61 5.34 0.32 2.86
C GLY A 61 6.51 -0.62 2.56
N ARG A 62 7.34 -0.27 1.57
CA ARG A 62 8.51 -0.98 1.06
C ARG A 62 8.25 -2.45 0.79
N ASN A 63 8.41 -3.30 1.80
CA ASN A 63 8.26 -4.76 1.68
C ASN A 63 7.01 -5.28 2.38
N ALA A 64 6.23 -4.40 3.02
CA ALA A 64 5.03 -4.72 3.76
C ALA A 64 3.81 -3.99 3.19
N GLY A 65 2.73 -4.74 2.97
CA GLY A 65 1.49 -4.24 2.42
C GLY A 65 0.56 -3.56 3.43
N TRP A 66 0.97 -3.40 4.68
CA TRP A 66 0.07 -2.99 5.77
C TRP A 66 -0.62 -1.66 5.53
N ILE A 67 0.12 -0.62 5.08
CA ILE A 67 -0.48 0.69 4.80
C ILE A 67 -1.51 0.56 3.68
N THR A 68 -1.11 0.00 2.53
CA THR A 68 -1.98 -0.15 1.35
C THR A 68 -3.22 -0.99 1.65
N LEU A 69 -3.06 -2.08 2.41
CA LEU A 69 -4.16 -2.96 2.79
C LEU A 69 -5.19 -2.24 3.66
N HIS A 70 -4.72 -1.59 4.73
CA HIS A 70 -5.62 -0.89 5.65
C HIS A 70 -6.26 0.33 4.99
N ALA A 71 -5.47 1.14 4.28
CA ALA A 71 -5.96 2.34 3.63
C ALA A 71 -6.92 2.01 2.47
N GLY A 72 -6.56 1.03 1.63
CA GLY A 72 -7.41 0.56 0.54
C GLY A 72 -8.74 0.00 1.04
N LEU A 73 -8.75 -0.76 2.13
CA LEU A 73 -9.98 -1.24 2.74
C LEU A 73 -10.84 -0.09 3.29
N ALA A 74 -10.22 0.84 4.02
CA ALA A 74 -10.91 1.96 4.64
C ALA A 74 -11.48 2.97 3.62
N SER A 75 -10.79 3.18 2.49
CA SER A 75 -11.21 4.09 1.42
C SER A 75 -12.15 3.44 0.40
N GLY A 76 -12.42 2.13 0.51
CA GLY A 76 -13.22 1.40 -0.47
C GLY A 76 -12.52 1.22 -1.82
N ALA A 77 -11.21 1.05 -1.84
CA ALA A 77 -10.47 0.67 -3.05
C ALA A 77 -11.01 -0.66 -3.61
N ASP A 78 -11.05 -0.75 -4.94
CA ASP A 78 -11.67 -1.88 -5.63
C ASP A 78 -10.67 -3.01 -5.90
N VAL A 79 -9.39 -2.65 -6.01
CA VAL A 79 -8.25 -3.56 -6.14
C VAL A 79 -7.17 -3.06 -5.20
N ILE A 80 -6.56 -3.97 -4.45
CA ILE A 80 -5.47 -3.69 -3.52
C ILE A 80 -4.30 -4.59 -3.89
N LEU A 81 -3.16 -3.98 -4.24
CA LEU A 81 -1.93 -4.69 -4.62
C LEU A 81 -0.90 -4.54 -3.50
N ILE A 82 -0.43 -5.67 -2.95
CA ILE A 82 0.50 -5.73 -1.82
C ILE A 82 1.71 -6.63 -2.14
N PRO A 83 2.89 -6.39 -1.56
CA PRO A 83 4.10 -7.17 -1.82
C PRO A 83 3.98 -8.67 -1.48
N GLU A 84 3.11 -9.02 -0.54
CA GLU A 84 2.89 -10.39 -0.07
C GLU A 84 2.16 -11.26 -1.10
N ILE A 85 1.48 -10.66 -2.08
CA ILE A 85 0.71 -11.36 -3.11
C ILE A 85 1.10 -10.82 -4.49
N GLU A 86 1.82 -11.64 -5.26
CA GLU A 86 2.19 -11.30 -6.64
C GLU A 86 0.95 -11.09 -7.51
N PHE A 87 0.90 -9.97 -8.21
CA PHE A 87 -0.26 -9.62 -9.01
C PHE A 87 -0.13 -10.06 -10.47
N ASP A 88 -1.27 -10.08 -11.14
CA ASP A 88 -1.38 -10.45 -12.54
C ASP A 88 -2.16 -9.35 -13.27
N LEU A 89 -1.51 -8.67 -14.22
CA LEU A 89 -2.10 -7.52 -14.91
C LEU A 89 -3.35 -7.90 -15.70
N ASP A 90 -3.40 -9.12 -16.25
CA ASP A 90 -4.56 -9.57 -17.01
C ASP A 90 -5.77 -9.74 -16.08
N ILE A 91 -5.56 -10.27 -14.88
CA ILE A 91 -6.61 -10.39 -13.85
C ILE A 91 -7.11 -9.00 -13.43
N ILE A 92 -6.21 -8.04 -13.21
CA ILE A 92 -6.58 -6.67 -12.83
C ILE A 92 -7.41 -6.01 -13.95
N CYS A 93 -6.97 -6.12 -15.19
CA CYS A 93 -7.69 -5.61 -16.36
C CYS A 93 -9.08 -6.25 -16.47
N GLU A 94 -9.17 -7.56 -16.29
CA GLU A 94 -10.44 -8.28 -16.30
C GLU A 94 -11.41 -7.78 -15.20
N GLN A 95 -10.90 -7.51 -13.99
CA GLN A 95 -11.72 -6.93 -12.91
C GLN A 95 -12.23 -5.53 -13.27
N CYS A 96 -11.38 -4.66 -13.84
CA CYS A 96 -11.78 -3.33 -14.31
C CYS A 96 -12.91 -3.43 -15.35
N ILE A 97 -12.80 -4.35 -16.31
CA ILE A 97 -13.82 -4.57 -17.34
C ILE A 97 -15.13 -5.10 -16.72
N LYS A 98 -15.06 -6.11 -15.85
CA LYS A 98 -16.22 -6.69 -15.15
C LYS A 98 -16.98 -5.64 -14.35
N ARG A 99 -16.27 -4.74 -13.68
CA ARG A 99 -16.88 -3.62 -12.92
C ARG A 99 -17.60 -2.65 -13.84
N SER A 100 -16.96 -2.26 -14.94
CA SER A 100 -17.54 -1.36 -15.94
C SER A 100 -18.84 -1.94 -16.53
N GLN A 101 -18.83 -3.23 -16.88
CA GLN A 101 -20.01 -3.96 -17.39
C GLN A 101 -21.17 -4.01 -16.38
N ARG A 102 -20.89 -3.95 -15.07
CA ARG A 102 -21.89 -3.89 -13.99
C ARG A 102 -22.39 -2.47 -13.70
N GLY A 103 -21.99 -1.48 -14.51
CA GLY A 103 -22.37 -0.07 -14.34
C GLY A 103 -21.48 0.71 -13.37
N LYS A 104 -20.45 0.09 -12.77
CA LYS A 104 -19.43 0.79 -11.97
C LYS A 104 -18.33 1.31 -12.90
N ARG A 105 -18.53 2.51 -13.43
CA ARG A 105 -17.69 3.12 -14.48
C ARG A 105 -16.34 3.66 -14.01
N PHE A 106 -15.95 3.42 -12.77
CA PHE A 106 -14.65 3.83 -12.23
C PHE A 106 -14.07 2.71 -11.37
N THR A 107 -12.75 2.70 -11.22
CA THR A 107 -12.04 1.72 -10.39
C THR A 107 -10.89 2.42 -9.68
N ILE A 108 -10.83 2.27 -8.36
CA ILE A 108 -9.68 2.70 -7.55
C ILE A 108 -8.79 1.51 -7.28
N ILE A 109 -7.51 1.64 -7.60
CA ILE A 109 -6.48 0.63 -7.37
C ILE A 109 -5.49 1.20 -6.35
N ALA A 110 -5.45 0.65 -5.14
CA ALA A 110 -4.44 0.97 -4.15
C ALA A 110 -3.22 0.06 -4.38
N VAL A 111 -2.03 0.65 -4.53
CA VAL A 111 -0.80 -0.06 -4.90
C VAL A 111 0.26 0.19 -3.85
N SER A 112 0.82 -0.84 -3.23
CA SER A 112 2.04 -0.70 -2.43
C SER A 112 3.24 -0.47 -3.36
N GLU A 113 4.17 0.41 -3.00
CA GLU A 113 5.44 0.58 -3.72
C GLU A 113 6.22 -0.74 -3.89
N GLY A 114 5.99 -1.70 -2.99
CA GLY A 114 6.58 -3.05 -3.05
C GLY A 114 5.81 -4.06 -3.89
N ALA A 115 4.66 -3.71 -4.46
CA ALA A 115 3.86 -4.64 -5.24
C ALA A 115 4.63 -5.08 -6.50
N LYS A 116 4.58 -6.38 -6.81
CA LYS A 116 5.28 -6.96 -7.96
C LYS A 116 4.38 -7.89 -8.76
N PRO A 117 4.53 -7.92 -10.10
CA PRO A 117 3.82 -8.88 -10.92
C PRO A 117 4.38 -10.30 -10.71
N LYS A 118 3.60 -11.32 -11.04
CA LYS A 118 4.03 -12.73 -11.01
C LYS A 118 5.31 -12.92 -11.80
N GLY A 119 6.35 -13.46 -11.15
CA GLY A 119 7.65 -13.70 -11.76
C GLY A 119 8.44 -12.44 -12.15
N GLY A 120 8.00 -11.25 -11.72
CA GLY A 120 8.73 -10.00 -11.89
C GLY A 120 9.39 -9.50 -10.62
N GLU A 121 10.13 -8.41 -10.75
CA GLU A 121 10.78 -7.72 -9.63
C GLU A 121 9.91 -6.57 -9.11
N GLN A 122 10.26 -6.05 -7.92
CA GLN A 122 9.67 -4.80 -7.43
C GLN A 122 9.98 -3.67 -8.41
N ILE A 123 8.95 -2.95 -8.83
CA ILE A 123 9.07 -1.85 -9.77
C ILE A 123 9.50 -0.61 -8.97
N VAL A 124 10.77 -0.52 -8.62
CA VAL A 124 11.34 0.70 -8.01
C VAL A 124 11.82 1.60 -9.14
N ASP A 125 11.00 2.58 -9.54
CA ASP A 125 11.32 3.47 -10.66
C ASP A 125 12.49 4.42 -10.34
N ARG A 126 12.73 4.73 -9.06
CA ARG A 126 13.90 5.53 -8.64
C ARG A 126 14.20 5.48 -7.14
N ILE A 127 15.43 5.09 -6.80
CA ILE A 127 16.04 5.46 -5.51
C ILE A 127 16.59 6.87 -5.69
N VAL A 128 16.00 7.86 -5.01
CA VAL A 128 16.58 9.21 -4.94
C VAL A 128 17.56 9.18 -3.76
N GLU A 129 18.86 9.12 -4.07
CA GLU A 129 19.95 9.38 -3.12
C GLU A 129 20.04 10.86 -2.72
#